data_AF-A0A958P7X3-F1
#
_entry.id   AF-A0A958P7X3-F1
#
_cell.length_a   1.000
_cell.length_b   1.000
_cell.length_c   1.000
_cell.angle_alpha   90.00
_cell.angle_beta   90.00
_cell.angle_gamma   90.00
#
_symmetry.space_group_name_H-M   'P 1'
#
loop_
_entity.id
_entity.type
_entity.pdbx_description
1 polymer ?
#
loop_
_entity_poly.entity_id
_entity_poly.type
_entity_poly.pdbx_seq_one_letter_code
_entity_poly.pdbx_strand_id
1 'polypeptide(L)'
;MKFKIFLIGLFVAVSSSKTYSVEPVKKTKVVQSDYGILSVADKTRKPLTPVEWRCFPIKDVQVKYHTWRDADPMGRYDVIVTMCNFEIRVSSKPFPHVYSGRRAKEVVYCNDFRAAWNKLTQGEEHICFDGETITKGEPEKDAVSKKMRVSWTWDKVKTKKGCYSFWDGYQCANF
;
A
#
# COMPACT_ATOMS: atom_id res chain seq x y z
N MET A 1 -73.61 -28.03 -13.05
CA MET A 1 -72.12 -28.04 -13.01
C MET A 1 -71.63 -26.62 -12.81
N LYS A 2 -70.84 -26.34 -11.76
CA LYS A 2 -70.26 -25.01 -11.50
C LYS A 2 -68.75 -25.07 -11.74
N PHE A 3 -68.26 -24.36 -12.75
CA PHE A 3 -66.83 -24.22 -13.04
C PHE A 3 -66.20 -23.15 -12.12
N LYS A 4 -65.18 -23.53 -11.35
CA LYS A 4 -64.30 -22.59 -10.63
C LYS A 4 -63.05 -22.37 -11.48
N ILE A 5 -62.86 -21.15 -11.96
CA ILE A 5 -61.65 -20.70 -12.65
C ILE A 5 -60.65 -20.28 -11.57
N PHE A 6 -59.51 -20.98 -11.48
CA PHE A 6 -58.38 -20.59 -10.65
C PHE A 6 -57.45 -19.68 -11.48
N LEU A 7 -57.37 -18.40 -11.10
CA LEU A 7 -56.37 -17.47 -11.62
C LEU A 7 -55.03 -17.77 -10.93
N ILE A 8 -54.06 -18.24 -11.72
CA ILE A 8 -52.66 -18.40 -11.31
C ILE A 8 -51.98 -17.04 -11.48
N GLY A 9 -51.72 -16.34 -10.38
CA GLY A 9 -50.96 -15.10 -10.37
C GLY A 9 -49.46 -15.38 -10.55
N LEU A 10 -48.88 -14.90 -11.65
CA LEU A 10 -47.45 -14.92 -11.92
C LEU A 10 -46.76 -13.83 -11.08
N PHE A 11 -46.05 -14.20 -10.02
CA PHE A 11 -45.17 -13.27 -9.29
C PHE A 11 -43.81 -13.18 -10.00
N VAL A 12 -43.58 -12.08 -10.71
CA VAL A 12 -42.27 -11.75 -11.26
C VAL A 12 -41.42 -11.16 -10.13
N ALA A 13 -40.44 -11.93 -9.65
CA ALA A 13 -39.47 -11.44 -8.68
C ALA A 13 -38.52 -10.43 -9.36
N VAL A 14 -38.69 -9.15 -9.05
CA VAL A 14 -37.77 -8.09 -9.49
C VAL A 14 -36.50 -8.19 -8.64
N SER A 15 -35.47 -8.81 -9.20
CA SER A 15 -34.13 -8.83 -8.61
C SER A 15 -33.51 -7.42 -8.67
N SER A 16 -33.58 -6.70 -7.55
CA SER A 16 -32.91 -5.42 -7.35
C SER A 16 -31.40 -5.64 -7.32
N SER A 17 -30.74 -5.35 -8.45
CA SER A 17 -29.29 -5.22 -8.54
C SER A 17 -28.88 -3.98 -7.75
N LYS A 18 -28.33 -4.18 -6.55
CA LYS A 18 -27.70 -3.11 -5.76
C LYS A 18 -26.52 -2.56 -6.56
N THR A 19 -26.72 -1.41 -7.20
CA THR A 19 -25.66 -0.61 -7.77
C THR A 19 -24.88 0.01 -6.61
N TYR A 20 -23.68 -0.48 -6.35
CA TYR A 20 -22.76 0.17 -5.41
C TYR A 20 -22.25 1.44 -6.09
N SER A 21 -22.85 2.59 -5.77
CA SER A 21 -22.21 3.87 -6.04
C SER A 21 -20.95 3.93 -5.20
N VAL A 22 -19.79 3.81 -5.86
CA VAL A 22 -18.51 4.17 -5.26
C VAL A 22 -18.56 5.68 -5.10
N GLU A 23 -18.89 6.15 -3.90
CA GLU A 23 -18.77 7.57 -3.58
C GLU A 23 -17.34 8.02 -3.90
N PRO A 24 -17.15 9.13 -4.61
CA PRO A 24 -15.82 9.64 -4.89
C PRO A 24 -15.13 9.88 -3.56
N VAL A 25 -13.99 9.20 -3.35
CA VAL A 25 -13.15 9.32 -2.16
C VAL A 25 -12.95 10.82 -1.91
N LYS A 26 -13.58 11.31 -0.84
CA LYS A 26 -13.53 12.71 -0.43
C LYS A 26 -12.06 13.07 -0.31
N LYS A 27 -11.56 13.94 -1.20
CA LYS A 27 -10.16 14.37 -1.23
C LYS A 27 -9.82 14.90 0.17
N THR A 28 -9.15 14.08 0.97
CA THR A 28 -8.65 14.48 2.28
C THR A 28 -7.76 15.68 2.02
N LYS A 29 -8.13 16.83 2.60
CA LYS A 29 -7.36 18.08 2.51
C LYS A 29 -5.92 17.72 2.84
N VAL A 30 -5.06 17.70 1.83
CA VAL A 30 -3.69 17.23 1.99
C VAL A 30 -3.03 18.18 2.98
N VAL A 31 -2.50 17.64 4.08
CA VAL A 31 -1.61 18.37 4.99
C VAL A 31 -0.28 18.55 4.25
N GLN A 32 -0.31 19.35 3.19
CA GLN A 32 0.73 19.43 2.17
C GLN A 32 1.84 20.43 2.57
N SER A 33 1.54 21.40 3.43
CA SER A 33 2.50 22.45 3.83
C SER A 33 3.64 21.93 4.69
N ASP A 34 3.38 20.88 5.47
CA ASP A 34 4.24 20.47 6.59
C ASP A 34 5.20 19.32 6.24
N TYR A 35 4.92 18.58 5.17
CA TYR A 35 5.67 17.40 4.75
C TYR A 35 6.46 17.65 3.46
N GLY A 36 6.65 18.92 3.07
CA GLY A 36 7.30 19.33 1.81
C GLY A 36 6.44 19.07 0.57
N ILE A 37 6.76 19.72 -0.54
CA ILE A 37 6.00 19.59 -1.81
C ILE A 37 6.08 18.14 -2.29
N LEU A 38 4.98 17.40 -2.15
CA LEU A 38 4.82 15.97 -2.45
C LEU A 38 4.85 15.63 -3.96
N SER A 39 5.19 16.58 -4.83
CA SER A 39 5.05 16.45 -6.29
C SER A 39 6.22 17.00 -7.10
N VAL A 40 7.37 17.30 -6.50
CA VAL A 40 8.53 17.68 -7.31
C VAL A 40 9.11 16.41 -7.91
N ALA A 41 8.74 16.13 -9.15
CA ALA A 41 9.31 15.07 -9.96
C ALA A 41 10.84 15.13 -9.84
N ASP A 42 11.43 14.07 -9.29
CA ASP A 42 12.86 13.86 -9.24
C ASP A 42 13.36 13.83 -10.70
N LYS A 43 13.92 14.94 -11.18
CA LYS A 43 14.22 15.19 -12.62
C LYS A 43 15.26 14.23 -13.21
N THR A 44 15.79 13.32 -12.41
CA THR A 44 16.87 12.39 -12.77
C THR A 44 16.38 11.14 -13.51
N ARG A 45 15.06 10.86 -13.51
CA ARG A 45 14.42 9.84 -14.35
C ARG A 45 13.03 10.31 -14.74
N LYS A 46 12.61 10.14 -15.99
CA LYS A 46 11.16 10.00 -16.28
C LYS A 46 10.77 8.64 -15.71
N PRO A 47 10.09 8.56 -14.55
CA PRO A 47 9.64 7.26 -14.10
C PRO A 47 8.62 6.74 -15.11
N LEU A 48 8.65 5.43 -15.40
CA LEU A 48 7.73 4.80 -16.34
C LEU A 48 6.26 4.93 -15.88
N THR A 49 6.06 5.18 -14.59
CA THR A 49 4.79 5.47 -13.94
C THR A 49 4.95 6.67 -13.00
N PRO A 50 3.96 7.56 -12.84
CA PRO A 50 4.04 8.67 -11.90
C PRO A 50 4.19 8.12 -10.47
N VAL A 51 5.29 8.50 -9.85
CA VAL A 51 5.62 8.24 -8.45
C VAL A 51 4.63 9.03 -7.58
N GLU A 52 3.77 8.35 -6.82
CA GLU A 52 2.66 8.98 -6.09
C GLU A 52 2.91 8.94 -4.57
N TRP A 53 3.09 10.12 -3.97
CA TRP A 53 3.15 10.26 -2.52
C TRP A 53 1.76 10.24 -1.89
N ARG A 54 1.59 9.41 -0.85
CA ARG A 54 0.39 9.39 -0.01
C ARG A 54 0.73 9.42 1.47
N CYS A 55 0.07 10.31 2.22
CA CYS A 55 0.31 10.49 3.64
C CYS A 55 -0.85 9.95 4.47
N PHE A 56 -0.52 9.31 5.59
CA PHE A 56 -1.48 8.67 6.48
C PHE A 56 -1.13 8.93 7.95
N PRO A 57 -2.14 8.95 8.84
CA PRO A 57 -1.88 8.97 10.28
C PRO A 57 -1.08 7.74 10.70
N ILE A 58 -0.04 7.91 11.51
CA ILE A 58 0.83 6.79 11.93
C ILE A 58 0.05 5.71 12.68
N LYS A 59 -0.96 6.11 13.46
CA LYS A 59 -1.85 5.18 14.16
C LYS A 59 -2.58 4.18 13.25
N ASP A 60 -2.73 4.51 11.97
CA ASP A 60 -3.39 3.65 10.98
C ASP A 60 -2.40 2.74 10.25
N VAL A 61 -1.10 2.87 10.53
CA VAL A 61 -0.02 2.16 9.85
C VAL A 61 0.55 1.04 10.71
N GLN A 62 0.70 -0.14 10.11
CA GLN A 62 1.36 -1.30 10.72
C GLN A 62 2.49 -1.79 9.81
N VAL A 63 3.69 -1.91 10.36
CA VAL A 63 4.82 -2.53 9.67
C VAL A 63 4.98 -3.95 10.20
N LYS A 64 4.97 -4.91 9.28
CA LYS A 64 5.30 -6.30 9.54
C LYS A 64 6.54 -6.68 8.75
N TYR A 65 7.26 -7.66 9.24
CA TYR A 65 8.35 -8.28 8.51
C TYR A 65 8.29 -9.78 8.68
N HIS A 66 8.70 -10.51 7.65
CA HIS A 66 8.86 -11.95 7.68
C HIS A 66 10.29 -12.31 7.31
N THR A 67 10.78 -13.41 7.85
CA THR A 67 12.13 -13.91 7.60
C THR A 67 12.10 -15.38 7.23
N TRP A 68 12.97 -15.79 6.32
CA TRP A 68 13.19 -17.19 5.94
C TRP A 68 14.65 -17.39 5.56
N ARG A 69 15.07 -18.64 5.35
CA ARG A 69 16.41 -18.97 4.84
C ARG A 69 16.32 -19.32 3.37
N ASP A 70 17.19 -18.75 2.54
CA ASP A 70 17.21 -18.96 1.09
C ASP A 70 18.61 -18.70 0.52
N ALA A 71 18.82 -19.03 -0.75
CA ALA A 71 20.01 -18.63 -1.48
C ALA A 71 20.13 -17.11 -1.55
N ASP A 72 21.35 -16.59 -1.42
CA ASP A 72 21.61 -15.16 -1.52
C ASP A 72 21.25 -14.64 -2.94
N PRO A 73 20.25 -13.75 -3.07
CA PRO A 73 19.82 -13.24 -4.39
C PRO A 73 20.82 -12.26 -5.02
N MET A 74 21.82 -11.79 -4.27
CA MET A 74 22.86 -10.87 -4.75
C MET A 74 24.28 -11.47 -4.68
N GLY A 75 24.43 -12.64 -4.05
CA GLY A 75 25.69 -13.33 -3.89
C GLY A 75 25.73 -14.68 -4.61
N ARG A 76 26.45 -15.64 -4.03
CA ARG A 76 26.60 -16.97 -4.61
C ARG A 76 25.39 -17.84 -4.28
N TYR A 77 24.91 -18.59 -5.27
CA TYR A 77 23.74 -19.47 -5.13
C TYR A 77 23.90 -20.59 -4.09
N ASP A 78 25.13 -20.95 -3.72
CA ASP A 78 25.43 -21.97 -2.70
C ASP A 78 25.47 -21.42 -1.27
N VAL A 79 25.37 -20.10 -1.10
CA VAL A 79 25.34 -19.43 0.20
C VAL A 79 23.89 -19.24 0.63
N ILE A 80 23.54 -19.84 1.77
CA ILE A 80 22.22 -19.69 2.38
C ILE A 80 22.24 -18.57 3.42
N VAL A 81 21.53 -17.49 3.15
CA VAL A 81 21.40 -16.32 4.03
C VAL A 81 20.02 -16.26 4.67
N THR A 82 19.87 -15.41 5.69
CA THR A 82 18.53 -15.10 6.23
C THR A 82 17.95 -13.95 5.44
N MET A 83 16.93 -14.25 4.66
CA MET A 83 16.16 -13.30 3.86
C MET A 83 15.06 -12.67 4.72
N CYS A 84 14.62 -11.50 4.29
CA CYS A 84 13.51 -10.78 4.86
C CYS A 84 12.69 -10.05 3.81
N ASN A 85 11.42 -9.84 4.10
CA ASN A 85 10.58 -8.87 3.43
C ASN A 85 9.79 -8.09 4.48
N PHE A 86 9.40 -6.86 4.13
CA PHE A 86 8.49 -6.06 4.92
C PHE A 86 7.17 -5.89 4.17
N GLU A 87 6.13 -5.72 4.96
CA GLU A 87 4.79 -5.40 4.51
C GLU A 87 4.28 -4.26 5.38
N ILE A 88 3.92 -3.15 4.76
CA ILE A 88 3.36 -1.98 5.44
C ILE A 88 1.88 -1.93 5.11
N ARG A 89 1.04 -2.11 6.12
CA ARG A 89 -0.41 -2.05 5.99
C ARG A 89 -0.90 -0.71 6.51
N VAL A 90 -1.71 -0.04 5.71
CA VAL A 90 -2.40 1.18 6.11
C VAL A 90 -3.89 0.91 6.17
N SER A 91 -4.49 1.14 7.33
CA SER A 91 -5.92 0.96 7.58
C SER A 91 -6.69 2.21 7.13
N SER A 92 -6.83 2.39 5.81
CA SER A 92 -7.56 3.50 5.22
C SER A 92 -8.95 3.09 4.72
N LYS A 93 -9.82 4.09 4.49
CA LYS A 93 -11.12 3.91 3.83
C LYS A 93 -11.07 4.46 2.39
N PRO A 94 -11.79 3.86 1.43
CA PRO A 94 -12.67 2.69 1.57
C PRO A 94 -11.93 1.36 1.66
N PHE A 95 -10.66 1.32 1.22
CA PHE A 95 -9.85 0.10 1.21
C PHE A 95 -8.53 0.31 1.94
N PRO A 96 -8.00 -0.74 2.61
CA PRO A 96 -6.65 -0.71 3.14
C PRO A 96 -5.62 -0.66 2.00
N HIS A 97 -4.49 -0.01 2.26
CA HIS A 97 -3.35 -0.01 1.37
C HIS A 97 -2.30 -0.99 1.90
N VAL A 98 -1.67 -1.75 1.01
CA VAL A 98 -0.58 -2.67 1.36
C VAL A 98 0.62 -2.33 0.52
N TYR A 99 1.70 -1.91 1.16
CA TYR A 99 2.98 -1.62 0.52
C TYR A 99 3.96 -2.76 0.79
N SER A 100 4.57 -3.28 -0.26
CA SER A 100 5.58 -4.33 -0.20
C SER A 100 6.85 -3.90 -0.92
N GLY A 101 8.00 -4.39 -0.47
CA GLY A 101 9.25 -4.19 -1.19
C GLY A 101 9.24 -4.88 -2.56
N ARG A 102 10.00 -4.33 -3.51
CA ARG A 102 10.14 -4.91 -4.86
C ARG A 102 10.75 -6.32 -4.86
N ARG A 103 11.58 -6.60 -3.84
CA ARG A 103 12.28 -7.87 -3.66
C ARG A 103 12.56 -8.10 -2.20
N ALA A 104 12.75 -9.37 -1.85
CA ALA A 104 13.35 -9.76 -0.59
C ALA A 104 14.76 -9.16 -0.46
N LYS A 105 15.17 -8.88 0.77
CA LYS A 105 16.49 -8.37 1.13
C LYS A 105 17.08 -9.27 2.20
N GLU A 106 18.38 -9.19 2.45
CA GLU A 106 18.97 -9.84 3.62
C GLU A 106 18.46 -9.22 4.92
N VAL A 107 18.44 -10.00 6.00
CA VAL A 107 17.90 -9.58 7.31
C VAL A 107 18.54 -8.30 7.86
N VAL A 108 19.80 -8.03 7.51
CA VAL A 108 20.52 -6.81 7.90
C VAL A 108 19.76 -5.57 7.43
N TYR A 109 19.32 -5.56 6.16
CA TYR A 109 18.54 -4.46 5.60
C TYR A 109 17.23 -4.23 6.36
N CYS A 110 16.50 -5.30 6.73
CA CYS A 110 15.27 -5.14 7.50
C CYS A 110 15.50 -4.63 8.92
N ASN A 111 16.63 -5.00 9.54
CA ASN A 111 17.02 -4.45 10.84
C ASN A 111 17.31 -2.95 10.74
N ASP A 112 18.00 -2.52 9.68
CA ASP A 112 18.28 -1.12 9.41
C ASP A 112 17.00 -0.33 9.14
N PHE A 113 16.11 -0.86 8.31
CA PHE A 113 14.80 -0.26 8.06
C PHE A 113 13.99 -0.15 9.35
N ARG A 114 13.96 -1.17 10.20
CA ARG A 114 13.24 -1.14 11.48
C ARG A 114 13.79 -0.07 12.42
N ALA A 115 15.12 0.08 12.49
CA ALA A 115 15.76 1.13 13.28
C ALA A 115 15.40 2.52 12.74
N ALA A 116 15.48 2.71 11.42
CA ALA A 116 15.10 3.96 10.76
C ALA A 116 13.61 4.28 10.95
N TRP A 117 12.74 3.28 10.81
CA TRP A 117 11.30 3.41 11.03
C TRP A 117 10.99 3.96 12.42
N ASN A 118 11.56 3.35 13.46
CA ASN A 118 11.36 3.79 14.84
C ASN A 118 11.81 5.24 15.03
N LYS A 119 12.99 5.60 14.50
CA LYS A 119 13.51 6.97 14.56
C LYS A 119 12.62 7.97 13.82
N LEU A 120 12.18 7.62 12.62
CA LEU A 120 11.39 8.49 11.75
C LEU A 120 9.97 8.70 12.27
N THR A 121 9.38 7.70 12.93
CA THR A 121 7.96 7.71 13.34
C THR A 121 7.72 8.11 14.80
N GLN A 122 8.75 8.10 15.64
CA GLN A 122 8.61 8.44 17.05
C GLN A 122 8.02 9.86 17.21
N GLY A 123 6.82 9.99 17.79
CA GLY A 123 6.20 11.30 18.05
C GLY A 123 5.73 12.05 16.79
N GLU A 124 5.76 11.42 15.61
CA GLU A 124 5.13 11.98 14.41
C GLU A 124 3.64 11.59 14.38
N GLU A 125 2.80 12.47 13.83
CA GLU A 125 1.38 12.18 13.66
C GLU A 125 1.07 11.49 12.34
N HIS A 126 1.84 11.82 11.29
CA HIS A 126 1.67 11.28 9.95
C HIS A 126 2.99 10.82 9.35
N ILE A 127 2.88 9.93 8.37
CA ILE A 127 3.97 9.43 7.55
C ILE A 127 3.49 9.38 6.10
N CYS A 128 4.39 9.73 5.18
CA CYS A 128 4.13 9.68 3.75
C CYS A 128 4.89 8.51 3.13
N PHE A 129 4.21 7.78 2.26
CA PHE A 129 4.77 6.71 1.45
C PHE A 129 4.84 7.14 0.01
N ASP A 130 5.93 6.75 -0.61
CA ASP A 130 6.12 6.78 -2.03
C ASP A 130 6.13 5.37 -2.59
N GLY A 131 5.53 5.19 -3.76
CA GLY A 131 5.52 3.91 -4.43
C GLY A 131 4.69 3.87 -5.69
N GLU A 132 4.71 2.69 -6.31
CA GLU A 132 4.01 2.39 -7.55
C GLU A 132 2.82 1.45 -7.26
N THR A 133 1.63 1.83 -7.69
CA THR A 133 0.46 0.94 -7.57
C THR A 133 0.61 -0.23 -8.54
N ILE A 134 0.44 -1.46 -8.04
CA ILE A 134 0.47 -2.67 -8.88
C ILE A 134 -0.76 -2.70 -9.81
N THR A 135 -1.87 -2.17 -9.34
CA THR A 135 -3.20 -2.24 -9.98
C THR A 135 -3.67 -0.88 -10.54
N LYS A 136 -2.75 0.05 -10.83
CA LYS A 136 -3.11 1.43 -11.25
C LYS A 136 -4.04 2.16 -10.25
N GLY A 137 -3.95 1.79 -8.97
CA GLY A 137 -4.77 2.35 -7.89
C GLY A 137 -6.13 1.69 -7.72
N GLU A 138 -6.47 0.70 -8.54
CA GLU A 138 -7.73 -0.04 -8.40
C GLU A 138 -7.64 -1.07 -7.25
N PRO A 139 -8.70 -1.21 -6.44
CA PRO A 139 -8.71 -2.21 -5.40
C PRO A 139 -8.76 -3.61 -6.00
N GLU A 140 -7.91 -4.51 -5.51
CA GLU A 140 -7.90 -5.93 -5.86
C GLU A 140 -8.31 -6.79 -4.67
N LYS A 141 -8.75 -8.01 -4.97
CA LYS A 141 -9.10 -9.00 -3.95
C LYS A 141 -7.85 -9.75 -3.50
N ASP A 142 -7.46 -9.61 -2.25
CA ASP A 142 -6.35 -10.35 -1.67
C ASP A 142 -6.59 -11.86 -1.80
N ALA A 143 -5.59 -12.58 -2.34
CA ALA A 143 -5.72 -13.99 -2.66
C ALA A 143 -6.02 -14.86 -1.43
N VAL A 144 -5.49 -14.46 -0.26
CA VAL A 144 -5.59 -15.20 1.00
C VAL A 144 -6.86 -14.81 1.77
N SER A 145 -6.98 -13.54 2.15
CA SER A 145 -8.07 -13.03 3.00
C SER A 145 -9.37 -12.76 2.26
N LYS A 146 -9.35 -12.75 0.92
CA LYS A 146 -10.48 -12.40 0.06
C LYS A 146 -11.03 -10.98 0.27
N LYS A 147 -10.32 -10.12 1.01
CA LYS A 147 -10.68 -8.71 1.23
C LYS A 147 -10.13 -7.83 0.11
N MET A 148 -10.84 -6.73 -0.17
CA MET A 148 -10.38 -5.73 -1.14
C MET A 148 -9.25 -4.88 -0.52
N ARG A 149 -8.22 -4.59 -1.30
CA ARG A 149 -7.08 -3.74 -0.92
C ARG A 149 -6.47 -3.03 -2.13
N VAL A 150 -5.70 -1.98 -1.90
CA VAL A 150 -4.84 -1.38 -2.94
C VAL A 150 -3.40 -1.80 -2.68
N SER A 151 -2.77 -2.44 -3.66
CA SER A 151 -1.40 -2.96 -3.52
C SER A 151 -0.38 -2.02 -4.15
N TRP A 152 0.70 -1.80 -3.42
CA TRP A 152 1.76 -0.86 -3.74
C TRP A 152 3.11 -1.54 -3.65
N THR A 153 3.98 -1.12 -4.55
CA THR A 153 5.40 -1.36 -4.48
C THR A 153 6.04 -0.17 -3.78
N TRP A 154 6.59 -0.38 -2.59
CA TRP A 154 7.21 0.68 -1.79
C TRP A 154 8.56 1.10 -2.36
N ASP A 155 8.75 2.43 -2.47
CA ASP A 155 10.03 3.01 -2.83
C ASP A 155 10.61 3.89 -1.70
N LYS A 156 9.83 4.77 -1.06
CA LYS A 156 10.35 5.67 0.02
C LYS A 156 9.33 5.88 1.14
N VAL A 157 9.80 6.15 2.35
CA VAL A 157 9.00 6.68 3.48
C VAL A 157 9.53 8.03 3.90
N LYS A 158 8.65 8.94 4.31
CA LYS A 158 9.02 10.28 4.76
C LYS A 158 8.18 10.77 5.94
N THR A 159 8.83 11.41 6.90
CA THR A 159 8.21 12.19 7.99
C THR A 159 8.87 13.58 8.06
N LYS A 160 8.52 14.40 9.05
CA LYS A 160 9.21 15.68 9.28
C LYS A 160 10.68 15.48 9.70
N LYS A 161 11.01 14.31 10.25
CA LYS A 161 12.35 13.96 10.74
C LYS A 161 13.33 13.51 9.66
N GLY A 162 12.83 13.25 8.46
CA GLY A 162 13.64 12.76 7.34
C GLY A 162 12.91 11.70 6.53
N CYS A 163 13.68 10.88 5.84
CA CYS A 163 13.15 9.87 4.94
C CYS A 163 14.08 8.66 4.86
N TYR A 164 13.52 7.52 4.44
CA TYR A 164 14.25 6.28 4.20
C TYR A 164 13.78 5.68 2.87
N SER A 165 14.73 5.16 2.08
CA SER A 165 14.51 4.64 0.73
C SER A 165 14.69 3.13 0.69
N PHE A 166 13.85 2.43 -0.07
CA PHE A 166 14.03 1.01 -0.40
C PHE A 166 15.34 0.74 -1.15
N TRP A 167 15.73 1.73 -1.95
CA TRP A 167 16.88 1.67 -2.84
C TRP A 167 18.10 2.27 -2.14
N ASP A 168 19.11 1.43 -1.94
CA ASP A 168 20.41 1.81 -1.40
C ASP A 168 21.04 2.90 -2.29
N GLY A 169 21.58 3.95 -1.68
CA GLY A 169 22.22 5.07 -2.40
C GLY A 169 21.27 6.11 -3.01
N TYR A 170 19.95 5.90 -2.98
CA TYR A 170 19.00 6.94 -3.37
C TYR A 170 18.81 7.93 -2.23
N GLN A 171 19.22 9.17 -2.48
CA GLN A 171 18.90 10.25 -1.57
C GLN A 171 17.38 10.44 -1.57
N CYS A 172 16.81 10.44 -0.37
CA CYS A 172 15.63 11.24 -0.15
C CYS A 172 16.04 12.67 -0.46
N ALA A 173 15.50 13.27 -1.52
CA ALA A 173 15.81 14.65 -1.85
C ALA A 173 15.68 15.49 -0.57
N ASN A 174 16.78 16.13 -0.18
CA ASN A 174 16.75 17.11 0.90
C ASN A 174 15.81 18.22 0.44
N PHE A 175 14.92 18.63 1.34
CA PHE A 175 13.99 19.74 1.10
C PHE A 175 14.71 21.04 1.44
#